data_AF-A0A6H0THG0-F1
#
_entry.id   AF-A0A6H0THG0-F1
#
_cell.length_a   1.000
_cell.length_b   1.000
_cell.length_c   1.000
_cell.angle_alpha   90.00
_cell.angle_beta   90.00
_cell.angle_gamma   90.00
#
_symmetry.space_group_name_H-M   'P 1'
#
loop_
_entity.id
_entity.type
_entity.pdbx_description
1 polymer ?
#
loop_
_entity_poly.entity_id
_entity_poly.type
_entity_poly.pdbx_seq_one_letter_code
_entity_poly.pdbx_strand_id
1 'polypeptide(L)'
;MYVTVTEAAYKKIMDTIPNEAKYIKLFYDNEGCGCVMSGIIDLVAVAEKDERDVDIESSAMHFIADRTKLVFMDDKLTVDWHEVGGTFQLKSPSQFYNPNMKLHVRV
;
A
#
# COMPACT_ATOMS: atom_id res chain seq x y z
N MET A 1 -8.22 2.71 -11.12
CA MET A 1 -7.07 2.17 -10.38
C MET A 1 -7.20 0.67 -10.12
N TYR A 2 -6.10 -0.07 -10.30
CA TYR A 2 -5.95 -1.50 -10.00
C TYR A 2 -4.58 -1.77 -9.35
N VAL A 3 -4.54 -2.65 -8.35
CA VAL A 3 -3.32 -3.06 -7.63
C VAL A 3 -2.97 -4.52 -7.94
N THR A 4 -1.82 -4.72 -8.57
CA THR A 4 -1.21 -6.05 -8.71
C THR A 4 -0.38 -6.36 -7.48
N VAL A 5 -0.57 -7.52 -6.88
CA VAL A 5 0.25 -8.03 -5.78
C VAL A 5 1.09 -9.17 -6.31
N THR A 6 2.41 -9.09 -6.17
CA THR A 6 3.28 -10.23 -6.54
C THR A 6 3.15 -11.35 -5.51
N GLU A 7 3.41 -12.59 -5.92
CA GLU A 7 3.35 -13.74 -5.02
C GLU A 7 4.27 -13.58 -3.79
N ALA A 8 5.45 -13.00 -3.97
CA ALA A 8 6.40 -12.73 -2.89
C ALA A 8 5.81 -11.71 -1.89
N ALA A 9 5.17 -10.65 -2.39
CA ALA A 9 4.51 -9.66 -1.54
C ALA A 9 3.32 -10.26 -0.81
N TYR A 10 2.47 -11.02 -1.51
CA TYR A 10 1.31 -11.68 -0.91
C TYR A 10 1.73 -12.58 0.25
N LYS A 11 2.69 -13.48 0.01
CA LYS A 11 3.22 -14.37 1.04
C LYS A 11 3.77 -13.57 2.22
N LYS A 12 4.59 -12.55 1.96
CA LYS A 12 5.18 -11.76 3.04
C LYS A 12 4.13 -11.01 3.87
N ILE A 13 3.07 -10.49 3.24
CA ILE A 13 1.97 -9.83 3.93
C ILE A 13 1.24 -10.84 4.82
N MET A 14 0.84 -11.98 4.27
CA MET A 14 0.13 -13.03 5.01
C MET A 14 0.94 -13.61 6.18
N ASP A 15 2.27 -13.70 6.04
CA ASP A 15 3.17 -14.13 7.12
C ASP A 15 3.33 -13.06 8.23
N THR A 16 2.96 -11.81 7.97
CA THR A 16 3.21 -10.66 8.87
C THR A 16 1.94 -10.15 9.56
N ILE A 17 0.81 -10.13 8.85
CA ILE A 17 -0.43 -9.56 9.38
C ILE A 17 -1.22 -10.59 10.20
N PRO A 18 -1.92 -10.17 11.26
CA PRO A 18 -2.81 -11.04 12.01
C PRO A 18 -4.12 -11.29 11.24
N ASN A 19 -4.85 -12.35 11.59
CA ASN A 19 -6.08 -12.76 10.89
C ASN A 19 -7.21 -11.72 10.99
N GLU A 20 -7.16 -10.86 12.01
CA GLU A 20 -8.11 -9.76 12.23
C GLU A 20 -7.96 -8.64 11.20
N ALA A 21 -6.81 -8.55 10.53
CA ALA A 21 -6.58 -7.57 9.47
C ALA A 21 -7.38 -7.96 8.21
N LYS A 22 -8.42 -7.20 7.91
CA LYS A 22 -9.31 -7.46 6.77
C LYS A 22 -8.93 -6.69 5.52
N TYR A 23 -8.25 -5.56 5.69
CA TYR A 23 -7.92 -4.64 4.60
C TYR A 23 -6.45 -4.26 4.61
N ILE A 24 -5.91 -4.03 3.42
CA ILE A 24 -4.60 -3.43 3.20
C ILE A 24 -4.79 -2.03 2.64
N LYS A 25 -4.48 -1.01 3.44
CA LYS A 25 -4.60 0.39 3.07
C LYS A 25 -3.31 0.90 2.42
N LEU A 26 -3.43 1.50 1.23
CA LEU A 26 -2.38 2.36 0.67
C LEU A 26 -2.47 3.71 1.39
N PHE A 27 -1.67 3.87 2.44
CA PHE A 27 -1.69 5.07 3.27
C PHE A 27 -0.70 6.10 2.73
N TYR A 28 -1.22 7.24 2.28
CA TYR A 28 -0.40 8.38 1.84
C TYR A 28 0.05 9.18 3.07
N ASP A 29 1.31 9.01 3.46
CA ASP A 29 1.93 9.71 4.58
C ASP A 29 2.57 11.02 4.09
N ASN A 30 2.17 12.12 4.72
CA ASN A 30 2.68 13.46 4.44
C ASN A 30 3.81 13.88 5.39
N GLU A 31 4.18 13.05 6.35
CA GLU A 31 5.17 13.39 7.37
C GLU A 31 6.59 13.23 6.84
N GLY A 32 7.13 14.33 6.31
CA GLY A 32 8.56 14.44 6.01
C GLY A 32 8.88 15.55 5.02
N CYS A 33 9.71 16.51 5.45
CA CYS A 33 10.37 17.55 4.64
C CYS A 33 9.68 18.92 4.50
N GLY A 34 8.45 19.13 5.00
CA GLY A 34 7.82 20.47 4.97
C GLY A 34 7.42 20.98 3.57
N CYS A 35 7.60 20.15 2.54
CA CYS A 35 7.04 20.33 1.21
C CYS A 35 5.77 19.46 1.09
N VAL A 36 4.64 20.11 0.82
CA VAL A 36 3.29 19.49 0.74
C VAL A 36 3.18 18.41 -0.37
N MET A 37 4.18 18.32 -1.25
CA MET A 37 4.21 17.46 -2.44
C MET A 37 5.12 16.21 -2.29
N SER A 38 5.65 15.92 -1.10
CA SER A 38 6.66 14.87 -0.88
C SER A 38 6.14 13.62 -0.15
N GLY A 39 4.83 13.39 -0.12
CA GLY A 39 4.28 12.26 0.60
C GLY A 39 4.74 10.92 0.03
N ILE A 40 4.96 9.95 0.92
CA ILE A 40 5.27 8.56 0.58
C ILE A 40 4.06 7.67 0.86
N ILE A 41 3.97 6.54 0.19
CA ILE A 41 2.87 5.59 0.38
C ILE A 41 3.41 4.38 1.13
N ASP A 42 2.77 4.03 2.24
CA ASP A 42 3.03 2.83 3.01
C ASP A 42 1.82 1.89 3.04
N LEU A 43 2.05 0.61 3.36
CA LEU A 43 0.99 -0.37 3.60
C LEU A 43 0.56 -0.30 5.06
N VAL A 44 -0.75 -0.26 5.29
CA VAL A 44 -1.32 -0.37 6.64
C VAL A 44 -2.40 -1.44 6.65
N ALA A 45 -2.15 -2.52 7.37
CA ALA A 45 -3.12 -3.57 7.62
C ALA A 45 -4.10 -3.12 8.72
N VAL A 46 -5.40 -3.11 8.41
CA VAL A 46 -6.45 -2.62 9.32
C VAL A 46 -7.63 -3.60 9.39
N ALA A 47 -8.33 -3.60 10.52
CA ALA A 47 -9.52 -4.42 10.73
C ALA A 47 -10.79 -3.80 10.09
N GLU A 48 -10.85 -2.47 10.00
CA GLU A 48 -12.00 -1.71 9.54
C GLU A 48 -11.59 -0.55 8.61
N LYS A 49 -12.54 -0.07 7.81
CA LYS A 49 -12.35 1.08 6.91
C LYS A 49 -12.65 2.39 7.65
N ASP A 50 -11.92 3.45 7.30
CA ASP A 50 -12.33 4.81 7.65
C ASP A 50 -13.43 5.31 6.72
N GLU A 51 -14.16 6.36 7.12
CA GLU A 51 -15.26 6.97 6.34
C GLU A 51 -14.84 7.37 4.90
N ARG A 52 -13.58 7.76 4.72
CA ARG A 52 -13.03 8.22 3.44
C ARG A 52 -12.41 7.10 2.60
N ASP A 53 -12.27 5.90 3.17
CA ASP A 53 -11.67 4.79 2.48
C ASP A 53 -12.61 4.23 1.42
N VAL A 54 -12.04 3.99 0.24
CA VAL A 54 -12.73 3.34 -0.87
C VAL A 54 -11.98 2.06 -1.24
N ASP A 55 -12.72 1.07 -1.73
CA ASP A 55 -12.12 -0.16 -2.26
C ASP A 55 -11.35 0.11 -3.54
N ILE A 56 -10.22 -0.58 -3.67
CA ILE A 56 -9.41 -0.61 -4.88
C ILE A 56 -9.44 -2.03 -5.43
N GLU A 57 -9.70 -2.17 -6.73
CA GLU A 57 -9.60 -3.46 -7.39
C GLU A 57 -8.16 -4.00 -7.30
N SER A 58 -8.02 -5.29 -6.99
CA SER A 58 -6.71 -5.90 -6.78
C SER A 58 -6.67 -7.34 -7.30
N SER A 59 -5.46 -7.83 -7.54
CA SER A 59 -5.25 -9.25 -7.88
C SER A 59 -5.34 -10.17 -6.67
N ALA A 60 -5.12 -9.62 -5.47
CA ALA A 60 -5.21 -10.34 -4.20
C ALA A 60 -5.49 -9.35 -3.06
N MET A 61 -6.12 -9.85 -1.99
CA MET A 61 -6.46 -9.13 -0.75
C MET A 61 -7.41 -7.93 -0.98
N HIS A 62 -8.05 -7.43 0.07
CA HIS A 62 -8.92 -6.27 -0.02
C HIS A 62 -8.11 -4.98 0.15
N PHE A 63 -7.78 -4.31 -0.95
CA PHE A 63 -7.08 -3.03 -0.92
C PHE A 63 -8.05 -1.86 -0.74
N ILE A 64 -7.62 -0.89 0.06
CA ILE A 64 -8.35 0.36 0.28
C ILE A 64 -7.41 1.56 0.23
N ALA A 65 -7.94 2.76 -0.01
CA ALA A 65 -7.22 4.01 0.24
C ALA A 65 -8.19 5.17 0.47
N ASP A 66 -7.68 6.26 1.03
CA ASP A 66 -8.44 7.51 1.14
C ASP A 66 -8.74 8.04 -0.27
N ARG A 67 -10.04 8.24 -0.58
CA ARG A 67 -10.52 8.75 -1.87
C ARG A 67 -9.79 10.00 -2.33
N THR A 68 -9.46 10.91 -1.41
CA THR A 68 -8.81 12.19 -1.72
C THR A 68 -7.35 12.05 -2.12
N LYS A 69 -6.73 10.90 -1.82
CA LYS A 69 -5.31 10.63 -2.09
C LYS A 69 -5.07 9.84 -3.37
N LEU A 70 -6.11 9.25 -3.95
CA LEU A 70 -6.02 8.52 -5.22
C LEU A 70 -5.46 9.37 -6.37
N VAL A 71 -5.65 10.70 -6.34
CA VAL A 71 -5.14 11.61 -7.37
C VAL A 71 -3.61 11.67 -7.43
N PHE A 72 -2.92 11.21 -6.38
CA PHE A 72 -1.45 11.16 -6.30
C PHE A 72 -0.88 9.81 -6.72
N MET A 73 -1.70 8.91 -7.26
CA MET A 73 -1.32 7.55 -7.59
C MET A 73 -1.75 7.21 -9.02
N ASP A 74 -0.93 6.43 -9.72
CA ASP A 74 -1.27 5.93 -11.05
C ASP A 74 -2.38 4.89 -10.99
N ASP A 75 -3.09 4.74 -12.11
CA ASP A 75 -4.16 3.75 -12.24
C ASP A 75 -3.67 2.30 -12.19
N LYS A 76 -2.38 2.03 -12.42
CA LYS A 76 -1.79 0.70 -12.38
C LYS A 76 -0.64 0.68 -11.41
N LEU A 77 -0.87 0.03 -10.27
CA LEU A 77 0.12 -0.11 -9.22
C LEU A 77 0.52 -1.58 -9.06
N THR A 78 1.75 -1.79 -8.59
CA THR A 78 2.28 -3.09 -8.22
C THR A 78 2.88 -2.98 -6.83
N VAL A 79 2.38 -3.82 -5.92
CA VAL A 79 2.97 -4.09 -4.61
C VAL A 79 3.87 -5.31 -4.74
N ASP A 80 5.15 -5.12 -4.45
CA ASP A 80 6.19 -6.13 -4.61
C ASP A 80 7.01 -6.31 -3.32
N TRP A 81 7.68 -7.45 -3.18
CA TRP A 81 8.62 -7.72 -2.09
C TRP A 81 10.00 -8.00 -2.68
N HIS A 82 10.94 -7.10 -2.38
CA HIS A 82 12.31 -7.25 -2.82
C HIS A 82 13.08 -8.14 -1.83
N GLU A 83 13.16 -9.44 -2.12
CA GLU A 83 13.74 -10.44 -1.20
C GLU A 83 15.15 -10.10 -0.74
N VAL A 84 16.01 -9.61 -1.64
CA VAL A 84 17.40 -9.27 -1.31
C VAL A 84 17.49 -8.08 -0.36
N GLY A 85 16.63 -7.07 -0.54
CA GLY A 85 16.59 -5.88 0.31
C GLY A 85 15.75 -6.04 1.57
N GLY A 86 14.89 -7.06 1.62
CA GLY A 86 13.96 -7.26 2.72
C GLY A 86 12.95 -6.12 2.87
N THR A 87 12.52 -5.51 1.76
CA THR A 87 11.60 -4.36 1.77
C THR A 87 10.45 -4.55 0.80
N PHE A 88 9.28 -3.98 1.14
CA PHE A 88 8.19 -3.84 0.17
C PHE A 88 8.49 -2.70 -0.79
N GLN A 89 7.88 -2.78 -1.97
CA GLN A 89 7.97 -1.74 -2.99
C GLN A 89 6.58 -1.44 -3.53
N LEU A 90 6.31 -0.15 -3.74
CA LEU A 90 5.18 0.31 -4.55
C LEU A 90 5.71 0.99 -5.81
N LYS A 91 5.27 0.48 -6.96
CA LYS A 91 5.68 0.99 -8.28
C LYS A 91 4.52 0.99 -9.26
N SER A 92 4.61 1.83 -10.27
CA SER A 92 3.80 1.78 -11.48
C SER A 92 4.71 1.52 -12.69
N PRO A 93 4.16 1.41 -13.91
CA PRO A 93 4.99 1.34 -15.12
C PRO A 93 5.89 2.56 -15.35
N SER A 94 5.55 3.72 -14.78
CA SER A 94 6.27 4.98 -14.99
C SER A 94 7.27 5.31 -13.89
N GLN A 95 7.06 4.85 -12.65
CA GLN A 95 7.88 5.27 -11.51
C GLN A 95 7.80 4.33 -10.30
N PHE A 96 8.74 4.51 -9.36
CA PHE A 96 8.64 3.98 -8.01
C PHE A 96 8.01 5.05 -7.10
N TYR A 97 6.93 4.69 -6.42
CA TYR A 97 6.29 5.52 -5.41
C TYR A 97 7.00 5.39 -4.07
N ASN A 98 7.37 4.16 -3.71
CA ASN A 98 8.13 3.90 -2.50
C ASN A 98 8.95 2.61 -2.68
N PRO A 99 10.28 2.70 -2.88
CA PRO A 99 11.14 1.52 -3.02
C PRO A 99 11.49 0.85 -1.68
N ASN A 100 11.14 1.47 -0.55
CA ASN A 100 11.39 0.97 0.80
C ASN A 100 10.12 1.08 1.64
N MET A 101 9.02 0.58 1.09
CA MET A 101 7.69 0.67 1.67
C MET A 101 7.61 -0.17 2.94
N LYS A 102 7.00 0.41 3.97
CA LYS A 102 6.77 -0.26 5.25
C LYS A 102 5.38 -0.89 5.27
N LEU A 103 5.26 -1.95 6.07
CA LEU A 103 3.99 -2.55 6.43
C LEU A 103 3.73 -2.30 7.91
N HIS A 104 2.68 -1.56 8.20
CA HIS A 104 2.19 -1.29 9.55
C HIS A 104 0.98 -2.16 9.85
N VAL A 105 0.87 -2.66 11.09
CA VAL A 105 -0.31 -3.37 11.57
C VAL A 105 -1.05 -2.46 12.56
N ARG A 106 -2.32 -2.19 12.28
CA ARG A 106 -3.22 -1.38 13.11
C ARG A 106 -4.58 -2.07 13.22
N VAL A 107 -4.58 -3.21 13.91
CA VAL A 107 -5.79 -3.97 14.28
C VAL A 107 -6.05 -3.87 15.76
#